data_AF-A0A819KUN5-F1
#
_entry.id   AF-A0A819KUN5-F1
#
_cell.length_a   1.000
_cell.length_b   1.000
_cell.length_c   1.000
_cell.angle_alpha   90.00
_cell.angle_beta   90.00
_cell.angle_gamma   90.00
#
_symmetry.space_group_name_H-M   'P 1'
#
loop_
_entity.id
_entity.type
_entity.pdbx_description
1 polymer ?
#
loop_
_entity_poly.entity_id
_entity_poly.type
_entity_poly.pdbx_seq_one_letter_code
_entity_poly.pdbx_strand_id
1 'polypeptide(L)'
;MALAWIYSVLLCFLILNHKGLGFNAEREQYDDDSESSDDEQPEIAERAWQNMDNFNSGYSKDSFNVYFMGQKIDGASAMSFQPLTSGYAKDNWNVYYVGKKMPGVSAMSFQVLSYGYAKDNWNVYYMGRKMEGVSAMSFKILSNGYAKDNWSVYYMGRKMEGVSPNSFSVNIF
;
A
#
# COMPACT_ATOMS: atom_id res chain seq x y z
N MET A 1 4.77 3.44 30.59
CA MET A 1 4.78 4.68 29.77
C MET A 1 4.23 4.34 28.40
N ALA A 2 2.92 4.50 28.21
CA ALA A 2 2.24 4.40 26.92
C ALA A 2 0.96 5.24 27.03
N LEU A 3 1.04 6.53 26.69
CA LEU A 3 -0.07 7.49 26.78
C LEU A 3 -0.20 8.32 25.50
N ALA A 4 -0.16 7.69 24.32
CA ALA A 4 -0.30 8.42 23.05
C ALA A 4 -1.30 7.82 22.04
N TRP A 5 -2.14 6.85 22.43
CA TRP A 5 -3.02 6.15 21.48
C TRP A 5 -4.52 6.17 21.81
N ILE A 6 -5.00 7.12 22.60
CA ILE A 6 -6.45 7.28 22.84
C ILE A 6 -7.05 8.47 22.06
N TYR A 7 -6.23 9.39 21.53
CA TYR A 7 -6.76 10.62 20.93
C TYR A 7 -7.24 10.52 19.47
N SER A 8 -7.07 9.41 18.75
CA SER A 8 -7.50 9.32 17.34
C SER A 8 -8.78 8.52 17.08
N VAL A 9 -9.37 7.87 18.11
CA VAL A 9 -10.64 7.14 17.97
C VAL A 9 -11.84 7.96 18.44
N LEU A 10 -11.63 9.00 19.27
CA LEU A 10 -12.72 9.82 19.80
C LEU A 10 -13.29 10.89 18.85
N LEU A 11 -12.68 11.14 17.69
CA LEU A 11 -13.16 12.20 16.77
C LEU A 11 -14.24 11.71 15.78
N CYS A 12 -14.42 10.39 15.60
CA CYS A 12 -15.45 9.86 14.71
C CYS A 12 -16.84 9.69 15.36
N PHE A 13 -16.97 9.84 16.68
CA PHE A 13 -18.26 9.72 17.37
C PHE A 13 -19.05 11.03 17.54
N LEU A 14 -18.49 12.18 17.13
CA LEU A 14 -19.11 13.50 17.35
C LEU A 14 -19.89 14.09 16.16
N ILE A 15 -20.02 13.39 15.02
CA ILE A 15 -20.73 13.93 13.84
C ILE A 15 -22.15 13.34 13.66
N LEU A 16 -22.55 12.30 14.41
CA LEU A 16 -23.84 11.62 14.19
C LEU A 16 -24.96 11.93 15.19
N ASN A 17 -24.80 12.90 16.10
CA ASN A 17 -25.85 13.28 17.05
C ASN A 17 -26.25 14.75 16.94
N HIS A 18 -26.97 15.11 15.88
CA HIS A 18 -27.90 16.25 15.92
C HIS A 18 -29.09 16.01 14.99
N LYS A 19 -30.03 15.18 15.46
CA LYS A 19 -31.49 15.28 15.23
C LYS A 19 -32.16 14.11 15.96
N GLY A 20 -32.70 14.41 17.14
CA GLY A 20 -33.47 13.47 17.93
C GLY A 20 -34.87 13.21 17.37
N LEU A 21 -35.58 12.30 18.07
CA LEU A 21 -36.95 11.76 17.90
C LEU A 21 -36.87 10.27 17.51
N GLY A 22 -37.34 9.27 18.26
CA GLY A 22 -38.01 9.17 19.55
C GLY A 22 -38.65 7.77 19.61
N PHE A 23 -38.66 7.11 20.79
CA PHE A 23 -39.34 5.84 21.12
C PHE A 23 -38.92 4.59 20.30
N ASN A 24 -38.91 3.35 20.78
CA ASN A 24 -39.56 2.68 21.91
C ASN A 24 -38.64 1.56 22.43
N ALA A 25 -38.79 1.22 23.71
CA ALA A 25 -38.01 0.19 24.40
C ALA A 25 -38.58 -1.21 24.16
N GLU A 26 -37.76 -2.12 23.64
CA GLU A 26 -37.91 -3.55 23.84
C GLU A 26 -36.60 -4.07 24.44
N ARG A 27 -36.73 -4.55 25.68
CA ARG A 27 -35.65 -5.09 26.50
C ARG A 27 -35.49 -6.55 26.09
N GLU A 28 -34.61 -6.82 25.13
CA GLU A 28 -34.12 -8.18 24.90
C GLU A 28 -32.85 -8.42 25.72
N GLN A 29 -32.94 -9.48 26.50
CA GLN A 29 -31.96 -9.98 27.43
C GLN A 29 -30.78 -10.54 26.64
N TYR A 30 -29.67 -9.81 26.60
CA TYR A 30 -28.42 -10.29 26.02
C TYR A 30 -27.66 -11.02 27.11
N ASP A 31 -27.64 -12.35 27.02
CA ASP A 31 -26.80 -13.19 27.86
C ASP A 31 -25.33 -12.88 27.52
N ASP A 32 -24.63 -12.37 28.52
CA ASP A 32 -23.21 -12.01 28.53
C ASP A 32 -22.39 -13.30 28.67
N ASP A 33 -22.25 -14.03 27.56
CA ASP A 33 -21.24 -15.07 27.42
C ASP A 33 -19.97 -14.43 26.83
N SER A 34 -19.16 -13.91 27.75
CA SER A 34 -17.78 -13.54 27.50
C SER A 34 -16.99 -14.75 27.00
N GLU A 35 -16.51 -14.69 25.76
CA GLU A 35 -15.29 -15.39 25.36
C GLU A 35 -14.37 -14.38 24.66
N SER A 36 -13.66 -13.62 25.50
CA SER A 36 -12.54 -12.77 25.10
C SER A 36 -11.43 -13.64 24.55
N SER A 37 -11.43 -13.86 23.24
CA SER A 37 -10.28 -14.39 22.52
C SER A 37 -9.36 -13.22 22.18
N ASP A 38 -8.43 -12.91 23.09
CA ASP A 38 -7.35 -11.92 22.93
C ASP A 38 -6.29 -12.35 21.88
N ASP A 39 -6.68 -13.13 20.89
CA ASP A 39 -5.84 -13.59 19.78
C ASP A 39 -6.38 -13.04 18.44
N GLU A 40 -6.70 -11.75 18.39
CA GLU A 40 -6.89 -11.06 17.11
C GLU A 40 -5.54 -11.01 16.40
N GLN A 41 -5.25 -12.06 15.62
CA GLN A 41 -3.95 -12.25 14.97
C GLN A 41 -3.62 -11.01 14.13
N PRO A 42 -2.40 -10.44 14.26
CA PRO A 42 -1.98 -9.26 13.49
C PRO A 42 -2.11 -9.47 11.97
N GLU A 43 -2.14 -10.73 11.51
CA GLU A 43 -2.39 -11.11 10.12
C GLU A 43 -3.80 -10.73 9.61
N ILE A 44 -4.85 -10.77 10.45
CA ILE A 44 -6.22 -10.39 10.06
C ILE A 44 -6.32 -8.88 9.91
N ALA A 45 -5.77 -8.13 10.85
CA ALA A 45 -5.71 -6.67 10.78
C ALA A 45 -4.89 -6.22 9.56
N GLU A 46 -3.67 -6.75 9.39
CA GLU A 46 -2.82 -6.41 8.23
C GLU A 46 -3.48 -6.76 6.89
N ARG A 47 -4.17 -7.91 6.80
CA ARG A 47 -5.01 -8.25 5.64
C ARG A 47 -6.15 -7.26 5.42
N ALA A 48 -6.82 -6.80 6.48
CA ALA A 48 -7.91 -5.84 6.38
C ALA A 48 -7.43 -4.46 5.89
N TRP A 49 -6.28 -3.98 6.38
CA TRP A 49 -5.66 -2.72 5.92
C TRP A 49 -5.18 -2.82 4.47
N GLN A 50 -4.53 -3.92 4.07
CA GLN A 50 -4.14 -4.14 2.68
C GLN A 50 -5.35 -4.25 1.74
N ASN A 51 -6.46 -4.81 2.22
CA ASN A 51 -7.70 -4.85 1.46
C ASN A 51 -8.31 -3.45 1.29
N MET A 52 -8.26 -2.58 2.30
CA MET A 52 -8.74 -1.19 2.20
C MET A 52 -7.95 -0.37 1.16
N ASP A 53 -6.62 -0.52 1.09
CA ASP A 53 -5.80 0.13 0.05
C ASP A 53 -6.14 -0.40 -1.35
N ASN A 54 -6.44 -1.69 -1.48
CA ASN A 54 -6.86 -2.29 -2.75
C ASN A 54 -8.18 -1.70 -3.27
N PHE A 55 -9.13 -1.36 -2.38
CA PHE A 55 -10.42 -0.75 -2.76
C PHE A 55 -10.28 0.70 -3.30
N ASN A 56 -9.21 1.42 -2.95
CA ASN A 56 -8.98 2.79 -3.43
C ASN A 56 -7.84 2.91 -4.46
N SER A 57 -7.36 1.78 -4.99
CA SER A 57 -6.29 1.74 -6.00
C SER A 57 -6.69 2.33 -7.36
N GLY A 58 -7.99 2.54 -7.59
CA GLY A 58 -8.55 2.93 -8.89
C GLY A 58 -8.68 1.78 -9.89
N TYR A 59 -8.22 0.57 -9.55
CA TYR A 59 -8.40 -0.62 -10.37
C TYR A 59 -9.73 -1.32 -10.09
N SER A 60 -10.34 -1.86 -11.12
CA SER A 60 -11.49 -2.76 -11.03
C SER A 60 -11.41 -3.85 -12.10
N LYS A 61 -12.19 -4.91 -11.97
CA LYS A 61 -12.25 -5.98 -12.98
C LYS A 61 -13.61 -6.66 -13.03
N ASP A 62 -13.95 -7.16 -14.20
CA ASP A 62 -15.01 -8.16 -14.39
C ASP A 62 -14.36 -9.55 -14.65
N SER A 63 -15.13 -10.52 -15.14
CA SER A 63 -14.61 -11.87 -15.44
C SER A 63 -13.60 -11.91 -16.59
N PHE A 64 -13.57 -10.90 -17.45
CA PHE A 64 -12.82 -10.87 -18.71
C PHE A 64 -11.85 -9.69 -18.81
N ASN A 65 -12.19 -8.55 -18.21
CA ASN A 65 -11.48 -7.29 -18.40
C ASN A 65 -11.04 -6.70 -17.07
N VAL A 66 -9.94 -5.95 -17.15
CA VAL A 66 -9.45 -5.11 -16.06
C VAL A 66 -9.57 -3.66 -16.48
N TYR A 67 -9.86 -2.79 -15.53
CA TYR A 67 -10.03 -1.37 -15.73
C TYR A 67 -9.19 -0.58 -14.72
N PHE A 68 -8.80 0.63 -15.11
CA PHE A 68 -8.28 1.67 -14.22
C PHE A 68 -9.11 2.93 -14.42
N MET A 69 -9.72 3.45 -13.34
CA MET A 69 -10.64 4.60 -13.39
C MET A 69 -11.73 4.45 -14.47
N GLY A 70 -12.26 3.23 -14.62
CA GLY A 70 -13.28 2.90 -15.62
C GLY A 70 -12.77 2.70 -17.05
N GLN A 71 -11.48 2.92 -17.33
CA GLN A 71 -10.88 2.67 -18.63
C GLN A 71 -10.29 1.27 -18.70
N LYS A 72 -10.64 0.49 -19.74
CA LYS A 72 -10.12 -0.86 -19.93
C LYS A 72 -8.60 -0.83 -20.13
N ILE A 73 -7.90 -1.76 -19.48
CA ILE A 73 -6.47 -1.99 -19.64
C ILE A 73 -6.27 -3.13 -20.63
N ASP A 74 -5.74 -2.83 -21.82
CA ASP A 74 -5.51 -3.84 -22.84
C ASP A 74 -4.36 -4.79 -22.47
N GLY A 75 -4.58 -6.08 -22.69
CA GLY A 75 -3.62 -7.14 -22.41
C GLY A 75 -3.54 -7.59 -20.96
N ALA A 76 -4.32 -6.98 -20.05
CA ALA A 76 -4.39 -7.40 -18.66
C ALA A 76 -5.22 -8.67 -18.47
N SER A 77 -4.66 -9.63 -17.73
CA SER A 77 -5.35 -10.88 -17.41
C SER A 77 -6.25 -10.72 -16.19
N ALA A 78 -7.56 -10.54 -16.39
CA ALA A 78 -8.52 -10.41 -15.29
C ALA A 78 -8.51 -11.60 -14.30
N MET A 79 -8.15 -12.79 -14.79
CA MET A 79 -8.08 -14.01 -13.99
C MET A 79 -6.96 -13.96 -12.93
N SER A 80 -5.82 -13.33 -13.25
CA SER A 80 -4.65 -13.25 -12.36
C SER A 80 -4.33 -11.83 -11.89
N PHE A 81 -5.17 -10.86 -12.23
CA PHE A 81 -4.93 -9.46 -11.90
C PHE A 81 -5.02 -9.23 -10.39
N GLN A 82 -3.96 -8.62 -9.87
CA GLN A 82 -3.78 -8.28 -8.47
C GLN A 82 -3.42 -6.80 -8.38
N PRO A 83 -4.35 -5.93 -7.93
CA PRO A 83 -4.01 -4.61 -7.46
C PRO A 83 -2.97 -4.72 -6.33
N LEU A 84 -2.00 -3.80 -6.34
CA LEU A 84 -1.01 -3.66 -5.29
C LEU A 84 -1.11 -2.24 -4.71
N THR A 85 -0.27 -1.92 -3.74
CA THR A 85 -0.24 -0.58 -3.13
C THR A 85 0.44 0.44 -4.06
N SER A 86 0.32 1.73 -3.70
CA SER A 86 1.01 2.84 -4.39
C SER A 86 0.72 2.95 -5.90
N GLY A 87 -0.46 2.52 -6.35
CA GLY A 87 -0.90 2.61 -7.75
C GLY A 87 -0.32 1.53 -8.67
N TYR A 88 0.45 0.59 -8.13
CA TYR A 88 0.93 -0.57 -8.87
C TYR A 88 -0.13 -1.67 -8.93
N ALA A 89 -0.04 -2.51 -9.95
CA ALA A 89 -0.77 -3.76 -10.03
C ALA A 89 0.05 -4.75 -10.86
N LYS A 90 -0.29 -6.03 -10.80
CA LYS A 90 0.30 -7.03 -11.69
C LYS A 90 -0.72 -8.08 -12.10
N ASP A 91 -0.44 -8.76 -13.20
CA ASP A 91 -0.98 -10.09 -13.48
C ASP A 91 0.20 -11.09 -13.53
N ASN A 92 -0.04 -12.34 -13.91
CA ASN A 92 1.03 -13.34 -13.95
C ASN A 92 2.19 -12.99 -14.92
N TRP A 93 1.98 -12.08 -15.86
CA TRP A 93 2.92 -11.79 -16.96
C TRP A 93 3.37 -10.34 -17.01
N ASN A 94 2.55 -9.42 -16.51
CA ASN A 94 2.71 -7.99 -16.70
C ASN A 94 2.60 -7.24 -15.37
N VAL A 95 3.31 -6.11 -15.32
CA VAL A 95 3.18 -5.13 -14.23
C VAL A 95 2.56 -3.86 -14.79
N TYR A 96 1.75 -3.19 -13.98
CA TYR A 96 1.05 -1.97 -14.32
C TYR A 96 1.31 -0.90 -13.26
N TYR A 97 1.31 0.36 -13.70
CA TYR A 97 1.28 1.52 -12.84
C TYR A 97 0.21 2.49 -13.34
N VAL A 98 -0.77 2.80 -12.50
CA VAL A 98 -1.87 3.74 -12.78
C VAL A 98 -2.52 3.42 -14.15
N GLY A 99 -2.90 2.14 -14.33
CA GLY A 99 -3.54 1.63 -15.54
C GLY A 99 -2.63 1.37 -16.73
N LYS A 100 -1.33 1.72 -16.66
CA LYS A 100 -0.39 1.57 -17.78
C LYS A 100 0.53 0.38 -17.59
N LYS A 101 0.61 -0.48 -18.61
CA LYS A 101 1.57 -1.59 -18.65
C LYS A 101 3.00 -1.07 -18.62
N MET A 102 3.83 -1.65 -17.75
CA MET A 102 5.25 -1.36 -17.63
C MET A 102 6.05 -2.38 -18.46
N PRO A 103 6.66 -1.98 -19.60
CA PRO A 103 7.37 -2.91 -20.47
C PRO A 103 8.70 -3.38 -19.84
N GLY A 104 9.03 -4.66 -20.03
CA GLY A 104 10.31 -5.23 -19.59
C GLY A 104 10.43 -5.50 -18.08
N VAL A 105 9.37 -5.30 -17.32
CA VAL A 105 9.33 -5.56 -15.88
C VAL A 105 8.96 -7.01 -15.61
N SER A 106 9.71 -7.69 -14.74
CA SER A 106 9.42 -9.08 -14.38
C SER A 106 8.31 -9.17 -13.33
N ALA A 107 7.09 -9.51 -13.76
CA ALA A 107 5.95 -9.70 -12.86
C ALA A 107 6.17 -10.78 -11.78
N MET A 108 6.97 -11.81 -12.10
CA MET A 108 7.29 -12.91 -11.20
C MET A 108 8.11 -12.46 -9.98
N SER A 109 9.01 -11.49 -10.15
CA SER A 109 9.87 -10.97 -9.08
C SER A 109 9.48 -9.57 -8.60
N PHE A 110 8.41 -9.01 -9.15
CA PHE A 110 7.97 -7.66 -8.84
C PHE A 110 7.44 -7.56 -7.42
N GLN A 111 7.96 -6.58 -6.68
CA GLN A 111 7.52 -6.22 -5.34
C GLN A 111 7.39 -4.70 -5.23
N VAL A 112 6.27 -4.25 -4.67
CA VAL A 112 6.12 -2.87 -4.22
C VAL A 112 6.81 -2.75 -2.88
N LEU A 113 7.59 -1.70 -2.71
CA LEU A 113 8.28 -1.41 -1.46
C LEU A 113 7.40 -0.42 -0.67
N SER A 114 7.82 0.83 -0.54
CA SER A 114 7.02 1.89 0.07
C SER A 114 7.30 3.23 -0.64
N TYR A 115 6.51 4.25 -0.35
CA TYR A 115 6.67 5.61 -0.89
C TYR A 115 6.72 5.67 -2.43
N GLY A 116 6.00 4.78 -3.12
CA GLY A 116 5.99 4.71 -4.59
C GLY A 116 7.19 3.99 -5.22
N TYR A 117 8.14 3.51 -4.42
CA TYR A 117 9.21 2.64 -4.90
C TYR A 117 8.73 1.21 -5.10
N ALA A 118 9.26 0.56 -6.12
CA ALA A 118 9.09 -0.85 -6.38
C ALA A 118 10.37 -1.40 -7.02
N LYS A 119 10.52 -2.72 -7.07
CA LYS A 119 11.63 -3.37 -7.77
C LYS A 119 11.22 -4.71 -8.33
N ASP A 120 11.94 -5.14 -9.35
CA ASP A 120 12.08 -6.55 -9.69
C ASP A 120 13.50 -7.02 -9.31
N ASN A 121 13.91 -8.21 -9.74
CA ASN A 121 15.25 -8.72 -9.43
C ASN A 121 16.39 -7.89 -10.07
N TRP A 122 16.12 -7.09 -11.10
CA TRP A 122 17.13 -6.42 -11.93
C TRP A 122 17.06 -4.90 -11.86
N ASN A 123 15.87 -4.34 -11.68
CA ASN A 123 15.60 -2.91 -11.81
C ASN A 123 14.83 -2.38 -10.60
N VAL A 124 15.05 -1.10 -10.31
CA VAL A 124 14.27 -0.32 -9.34
C VAL A 124 13.39 0.66 -10.11
N TYR A 125 12.19 0.87 -9.60
CA TYR A 125 11.19 1.76 -10.17
C TYR A 125 10.71 2.75 -9.11
N TYR A 126 10.40 3.96 -9.55
CA TYR A 126 9.71 4.97 -8.76
C TYR A 126 8.51 5.48 -9.55
N MET A 127 7.30 5.36 -8.99
CA MET A 127 6.05 5.75 -9.64
C MET A 127 5.95 5.26 -11.10
N GLY A 128 6.21 3.96 -11.30
CA GLY A 128 6.14 3.31 -12.62
C GLY A 128 7.31 3.60 -13.56
N ARG A 129 8.28 4.44 -13.16
CA ARG A 129 9.45 4.79 -13.98
C ARG A 129 10.68 4.03 -13.51
N LYS A 130 11.39 3.39 -14.45
CA LYS A 130 12.68 2.75 -14.17
C LYS A 130 13.70 3.80 -13.72
N MET A 131 14.44 3.49 -12.66
CA MET A 131 15.55 4.31 -12.17
C MET A 131 16.85 3.79 -12.77
N GLU A 132 17.50 4.59 -13.61
CA GLU A 132 18.74 4.18 -14.30
C GLU A 132 19.96 4.22 -13.36
N GLY A 133 20.85 3.23 -13.51
CA GLY A 133 22.08 3.12 -12.71
C GLY A 133 21.88 2.69 -11.26
N VAL A 134 20.65 2.34 -10.86
CA VAL A 134 20.32 1.92 -9.48
C VAL A 134 20.46 0.41 -9.33
N SER A 135 21.14 -0.03 -8.28
CA SER A 135 21.31 -1.46 -8.03
C SER A 135 20.12 -2.05 -7.29
N ALA A 136 19.26 -2.80 -7.99
CA ALA A 136 18.15 -3.52 -7.38
C ALA A 136 18.61 -4.46 -6.26
N MET A 137 19.76 -5.12 -6.41
CA MET A 137 20.29 -6.09 -5.43
C MET A 137 20.56 -5.46 -4.06
N SER A 138 21.05 -4.22 -4.03
CA SER A 138 21.40 -3.52 -2.78
C SER A 138 20.39 -2.44 -2.36
N PHE A 139 19.33 -2.23 -3.15
CA PHE A 139 18.35 -1.19 -2.90
C PHE A 139 17.56 -1.43 -1.61
N LYS A 140 17.47 -0.39 -0.78
CA LYS A 140 16.77 -0.40 0.51
C LYS A 140 15.99 0.89 0.70
N ILE A 141 14.74 0.76 1.15
CA ILE A 141 13.97 1.89 1.65
C ILE A 141 14.50 2.27 3.03
N LEU A 142 14.62 3.57 3.27
CA LEU A 142 14.87 4.13 4.59
C LEU A 142 13.52 4.55 5.18
N SER A 143 13.23 5.84 5.28
CA SER A 143 11.92 6.37 5.69
C SER A 143 11.64 7.69 4.96
N ASN A 144 10.40 8.19 5.03
CA ASN A 144 10.02 9.50 4.50
C ASN A 144 10.39 9.71 3.01
N GLY A 145 10.30 8.66 2.19
CA GLY A 145 10.65 8.71 0.77
C GLY A 145 12.14 8.64 0.44
N TYR A 146 13.00 8.53 1.46
CA TYR A 146 14.42 8.22 1.27
C TYR A 146 14.63 6.73 1.00
N ALA A 147 15.56 6.46 0.11
CA ALA A 147 16.05 5.13 -0.21
C ALA A 147 17.54 5.20 -0.54
N LYS A 148 18.22 4.07 -0.57
CA LYS A 148 19.60 3.99 -1.00
C LYS A 148 19.91 2.67 -1.67
N ASP A 149 20.97 2.67 -2.46
CA ASP A 149 21.73 1.46 -2.79
C ASP A 149 23.15 1.59 -2.20
N ASN A 150 24.07 0.71 -2.59
CA ASN A 150 25.44 0.77 -2.09
C ASN A 150 26.24 1.99 -2.59
N TRP A 151 25.76 2.73 -3.59
CA TRP A 151 26.51 3.81 -4.25
C TRP A 151 25.88 5.18 -4.09
N SER A 152 24.55 5.25 -3.93
CA SER A 152 23.80 6.51 -3.96
C SER A 152 22.65 6.52 -2.98
N VAL A 153 22.28 7.72 -2.54
CA VAL A 153 21.05 8.00 -1.80
C VAL A 153 20.04 8.62 -2.76
N TYR A 154 18.77 8.28 -2.56
CA TYR A 154 17.66 8.76 -3.36
C TYR A 154 16.59 9.37 -2.46
N TYR A 155 15.96 10.44 -2.92
CA TYR A 155 14.77 11.03 -2.32
C TYR A 155 13.68 11.12 -3.37
N MET A 156 12.54 10.46 -3.13
CA MET A 156 11.40 10.43 -4.07
C MET A 156 11.82 10.13 -5.53
N GLY A 157 12.62 9.08 -5.71
CA GLY A 157 13.12 8.62 -7.00
C GLY A 157 14.29 9.43 -7.58
N ARG A 158 14.72 10.51 -6.93
CA ARG A 158 15.81 11.36 -7.41
C ARG A 158 17.10 11.06 -6.68
N LYS A 159 18.18 10.84 -7.42
CA LYS A 159 19.53 10.69 -6.86
C LYS A 159 19.96 11.99 -6.18
N MET A 160 20.54 11.87 -4.99
CA MET A 160 21.15 12.96 -4.26
C MET A 160 22.65 13.00 -4.56
N GLU A 161 23.12 14.10 -5.16
CA GLU A 161 24.53 14.27 -5.49
C GLU A 161 25.36 14.67 -4.28
N GLY A 162 26.59 14.17 -4.21
CA GLY A 162 27.53 14.48 -3.11
C GLY A 162 27.20 13.82 -1.77
N VAL A 163 26.20 12.95 -1.69
CA VAL A 163 25.82 12.24 -0.47
C VAL A 163 26.39 10.84 -0.46
N SER A 164 27.17 10.50 0.57
CA SER A 164 27.66 9.14 0.78
C SER A 164 26.57 8.25 1.41
N PRO A 165 26.20 7.12 0.79
CA PRO A 165 25.16 6.22 1.32
C PRO A 165 25.57 5.54 2.63
N ASN A 166 26.87 5.49 2.95
CA ASN A 166 27.39 4.88 4.17
C ASN A 166 27.31 5.82 5.38
N SER A 167 27.33 7.14 5.18
CA SER A 167 27.19 8.13 6.25
C SER A 167 25.77 8.70 6.35
N PHE A 168 24.88 8.34 5.43
CA PHE A 168 23.51 8.86 5.41
C PHE A 168 22.60 8.11 6.38
N SER A 169 21.87 8.86 7.22
CA SER A 169 20.86 8.35 8.14
C SER A 169 19.67 9.31 8.17
N VAL A 170 18.46 8.77 8.24
CA VAL A 170 17.23 9.55 8.38
C VAL A 170 16.84 9.52 9.85
N ASN A 171 16.88 10.67 10.52
CA ASN A 171 16.37 10.80 11.88
C ASN A 171 14.85 10.90 11.83
N ILE A 172 14.18 9.99 12.52
CA ILE A 172 12.73 10.01 12.70
C ILE A 172 12.50 10.71 14.04
N PHE A 173 11.84 11.88 14.02
CA PHE A 173 11.46 12.63 15.22
C PHE A 173 10.07 12.20 15.70
#